data_AF-A0A8H3LN79-F1
#
_entry.id   AF-A0A8H3LN79-F1
#
_cell.length_a   1.000
_cell.length_b   1.000
_cell.length_c   1.000
_cell.angle_alpha   90.00
_cell.angle_beta   90.00
_cell.angle_gamma   90.00
#
_symmetry.space_group_name_H-M   'P 1'
#
loop_
_entity.id
_entity.type
_entity.pdbx_description
1 polymer ?
#
loop_
_entity_poly.entity_id
_entity_poly.type
_entity_poly.pdbx_seq_one_letter_code
_entity_poly.pdbx_strand_id
1 'polypeptide(L)'
;MIPNFYVFSSSEISVCLGLAFGTYHVLKHGPGPRGYISTLGRYMVSSAGNFALFMGIGSAIRREERPKNIMLKRHLEQHQKFCQRGFANLPEVLERNRWDRRTVGM
;
A
#
# COMPACT_ATOMS: atom_id res chain seq x y z
N MET A 1 9.89 -4.21 1.31
CA MET A 1 10.14 -3.17 2.30
C MET A 1 9.20 -2.00 2.07
N ILE A 2 8.34 -1.68 3.03
CA ILE A 2 7.93 -0.27 3.19
C ILE A 2 9.19 0.38 3.77
N PRO A 3 9.77 1.41 3.13
CA PRO A 3 10.99 2.02 3.65
C PRO A 3 10.72 2.52 5.08
N ASN A 4 11.64 2.29 6.01
CA ASN A 4 11.52 2.80 7.40
C ASN A 4 11.27 4.32 7.43
N PHE A 5 11.65 5.03 6.36
CA PHE A 5 11.33 6.43 6.10
C PHE A 5 9.83 6.74 6.18
N TYR A 6 8.96 5.87 5.64
CA TYR A 6 7.52 6.14 5.60
C TYR A 6 6.93 6.16 7.02
N VAL A 7 7.41 5.26 7.90
CA VAL A 7 6.99 5.18 9.31
C VAL A 7 7.43 6.41 10.10
N PHE A 8 8.65 6.90 9.83
CA PHE A 8 9.15 8.11 10.46
C PHE A 8 8.32 9.33 10.05
N SER A 9 8.07 9.50 8.75
CA SER A 9 7.28 10.61 8.23
C SER A 9 5.87 10.68 8.80
N SER A 10 5.15 9.54 8.92
CA SER A 10 3.81 9.58 9.52
C SER A 10 3.84 10.00 10.99
N SER A 11 4.84 9.58 11.77
CA SER A 11 4.95 9.99 13.18
C SER A 11 5.20 11.49 13.34
N GLU A 12 6.07 12.06 12.51
CA GLU A 12 6.39 13.49 12.50
C GLU A 12 5.16 14.32 12.12
N ILE A 13 4.48 13.92 11.04
CA ILE A 13 3.28 14.60 10.54
C ILE A 13 2.17 14.55 11.60
N SER A 14 1.99 13.42 12.30
CA SER A 14 0.97 13.29 13.35
C SER A 14 1.26 14.14 14.59
N VAL A 15 2.52 14.31 14.97
CA VAL A 15 2.92 15.22 16.07
C VAL A 15 2.71 16.68 15.66
N CYS A 16 3.08 17.04 14.42
CA CYS A 16 2.86 18.38 13.88
C CYS A 16 1.36 18.72 13.75
N LEU A 17 0.54 17.79 13.27
CA LEU A 17 -0.91 17.95 13.22
C LEU A 17 -1.53 18.05 14.61
N GLY A 18 -1.07 17.24 15.57
CA GLY A 18 -1.48 17.32 16.97
C GLY A 18 -1.09 18.66 17.62
N LEU A 19 0.07 19.22 17.26
CA LEU A 19 0.52 20.54 17.68
C LEU A 19 -0.34 21.64 17.06
N ALA A 20 -0.61 21.59 15.75
CA ALA A 20 -1.40 22.59 15.05
C ALA A 20 -2.86 22.62 15.55
N PHE A 21 -3.51 21.46 15.63
CA PHE A 21 -4.87 21.34 16.18
C PHE A 21 -4.91 21.65 17.67
N GLY A 22 -3.93 21.20 18.44
CA GLY A 22 -3.82 21.53 19.86
C GLY A 22 -3.66 23.03 20.09
N THR A 23 -2.83 23.70 19.28
CA THR A 23 -2.59 25.16 19.38
C THR A 23 -3.85 25.93 19.01
N TYR A 24 -4.52 25.53 17.92
CA TYR A 24 -5.81 26.11 17.54
C TYR A 24 -6.88 25.93 18.63
N HIS A 25 -6.98 24.73 19.21
CA HIS A 25 -7.94 24.42 20.25
C HIS A 25 -7.71 25.25 21.52
N VAL A 26 -6.45 25.38 21.94
CA VAL A 26 -6.07 26.16 23.13
C VAL A 26 -6.24 27.66 22.91
N LEU A 27 -6.01 28.17 21.69
CA LEU A 27 -6.30 29.58 21.35
C LEU A 27 -7.80 29.90 21.38
N LYS A 28 -8.65 28.95 20.96
CA LYS A 28 -10.11 29.14 20.87
C LYS A 28 -10.85 28.92 22.20
N HIS A 29 -10.48 27.89 22.96
CA HIS A 29 -11.17 27.48 24.18
C HIS A 29 -10.43 27.88 25.47
N GLY A 30 -9.28 28.53 25.32
CA GLY A 30 -8.40 28.91 26.42
C GLY A 30 -7.55 27.74 26.93
N PRO A 31 -6.40 28.05 27.57
CA PRO A 31 -5.63 27.06 28.29
C PRO A 31 -6.46 26.57 29.48
N GLY A 32 -6.85 25.29 29.46
CA GLY A 32 -7.46 24.68 30.63
C GLY A 32 -6.54 24.80 31.87
N PRO A 33 -7.03 24.43 33.07
CA PRO A 33 -6.32 24.59 34.35
C PRO A 33 -4.96 23.88 34.44
N ARG A 34 -4.60 23.08 33.43
CA ARG A 34 -3.34 22.33 33.33
C ARG A 34 -2.28 23.07 32.49
N GLY A 35 -2.57 24.27 32.00
CA GLY A 35 -1.65 25.09 31.19
C GLY A 35 -1.54 24.67 29.71
N TYR A 36 -0.94 25.56 28.90
CA TYR A 36 -0.81 25.39 27.45
C TYR A 36 -0.01 24.13 27.07
N ILE A 37 1.15 23.94 27.68
CA ILE A 37 2.11 22.89 27.30
C ILE A 37 1.58 21.49 27.60
N SER A 38 0.90 21.28 28.74
CA SER A 38 0.37 19.96 29.08
C SER A 38 -0.81 19.55 28.19
N THR A 39 -1.62 20.54 27.77
CA THR A 39 -2.75 20.32 26.85
C THR A 39 -2.23 19.99 25.46
N LEU A 40 -1.27 20.77 24.95
CA LEU A 40 -0.59 20.53 23.68
C LEU A 40 0.09 19.16 23.64
N GLY A 41 0.86 18.82 24.67
CA GLY A 41 1.52 17.51 24.79
C GLY A 41 0.53 16.35 24.75
N ARG A 42 -0.66 16.51 25.35
CA ARG A 42 -1.72 15.49 25.30
C ARG A 42 -2.34 15.34 23.91
N TYR A 43 -2.56 16.43 23.19
CA TYR A 43 -3.02 16.37 21.79
C TYR A 43 -1.99 15.71 20.87
N MET A 44 -0.70 16.03 21.04
CA MET A 44 0.39 15.41 20.29
C MET A 44 0.50 13.91 20.55
N VAL A 45 0.53 13.50 21.82
CA VAL A 45 0.66 12.09 22.21
C VAL A 45 -0.56 11.29 21.79
N SER A 46 -1.77 11.83 21.96
CA SER A 46 -3.00 11.15 21.54
C SER A 46 -3.08 11.00 20.02
N SER A 47 -2.68 12.02 19.25
CA SER A 47 -2.63 11.95 17.79
C SER A 47 -1.59 10.93 17.32
N ALA A 48 -0.35 11.04 17.82
CA ALA A 48 0.74 10.15 17.46
C ALA A 48 0.43 8.68 17.81
N GLY A 49 -0.21 8.41 18.95
CA GLY A 49 -0.59 7.06 19.35
C GLY A 49 -1.55 6.38 18.37
N ASN A 50 -2.58 7.09 17.90
CA ASN A 50 -3.56 6.55 16.97
C ASN A 50 -2.95 6.27 15.58
N PHE A 51 -2.17 7.22 15.05
CA PHE A 51 -1.52 7.04 13.75
C PHE A 51 -0.44 5.97 13.78
N ALA A 52 0.32 5.87 14.88
CA ALA A 52 1.31 4.81 15.08
C ALA A 52 0.65 3.42 15.14
N LEU A 53 -0.55 3.30 15.73
CA LEU A 53 -1.33 2.05 15.73
C LEU A 53 -1.79 1.65 14.33
N PHE A 54 -2.43 2.56 13.59
CA PHE A 54 -2.90 2.27 12.23
C PHE A 54 -1.74 1.91 11.29
N MET A 55 -0.63 2.63 11.40
CA MET A 55 0.53 2.38 10.58
C MET A 55 1.31 1.14 11.02
N GLY A 56 1.38 0.87 12.32
CA GLY A 56 1.99 -0.33 12.88
C GLY A 56 1.26 -1.59 12.40
N ILE A 57 -0.06 -1.62 12.54
CA ILE A 57 -0.90 -2.73 12.06
C ILE A 57 -0.84 -2.81 10.52
N GLY A 58 -0.98 -1.69 9.82
CA GLY A 58 -0.91 -1.65 8.36
C GLY A 58 0.46 -2.04 7.78
N SER A 59 1.53 -1.92 8.57
CA SER A 59 2.88 -2.40 8.24
C SER A 59 3.02 -3.90 8.53
N ALA A 60 2.45 -4.39 9.65
CA ALA A 60 2.45 -5.81 10.00
C ALA A 60 1.71 -6.66 8.94
N ILE A 61 0.49 -6.25 8.56
CA ILE A 61 -0.31 -6.97 7.54
C ILE A 61 0.42 -7.00 6.19
N ARG A 62 1.01 -5.87 5.76
CA ARG A 62 1.80 -5.81 4.52
C ARG A 62 3.09 -6.60 4.54
N ARG A 63 3.59 -7.03 5.71
CA ARG A 63 4.74 -7.94 5.80
C ARG A 63 4.31 -9.38 5.53
N GLU A 64 3.13 -9.79 6.00
CA GLU A 64 2.58 -11.14 5.81
C GLU A 64 2.05 -11.40 4.39
N GLU A 65 1.57 -10.38 3.69
CA GLU A 65 1.11 -10.52 2.30
C GLU A 65 2.26 -10.77 1.31
N ARG A 66 3.50 -10.39 1.64
CA ARG A 66 4.66 -10.50 0.75
C ARG A 66 4.90 -11.93 0.24
N PRO A 67 5.00 -12.98 1.08
CA PRO A 67 5.22 -14.34 0.59
C PRO A 67 4.11 -14.83 -0.35
N LYS A 68 2.84 -14.53 -0.05
CA LYS A 68 1.69 -14.92 -0.89
C LYS A 68 1.67 -14.15 -2.22
N ASN A 69 1.94 -12.84 -2.18
CA ASN A 69 2.01 -12.02 -3.38
C ASN A 69 3.21 -12.41 -4.26
N ILE A 70 4.34 -12.83 -3.70
CA ILE A 70 5.50 -13.25 -4.50
C ILE A 70 5.17 -14.52 -5.30
N MET A 71 4.54 -15.52 -4.68
CA MET A 71 4.21 -16.76 -5.38
C MET A 71 3.11 -16.53 -6.43
N LEU A 72 2.05 -15.81 -6.07
CA LEU A 72 0.99 -15.44 -7.02
C LEU A 72 1.52 -14.59 -8.18
N LYS A 73 2.38 -13.61 -7.90
CA LYS A 73 2.99 -12.75 -8.93
C LYS A 73 3.93 -13.53 -9.84
N ARG A 74 4.67 -14.52 -9.31
CA ARG A 74 5.45 -15.46 -10.14
C ARG A 74 4.56 -16.27 -11.07
N HIS A 75 3.43 -16.78 -10.58
CA HIS A 75 2.46 -17.51 -11.40
C HIS A 75 1.87 -16.61 -12.48
N LEU A 76 1.42 -15.40 -12.14
CA LEU A 76 0.88 -14.44 -13.12
C LEU A 76 1.92 -14.04 -14.17
N GLU A 77 3.17 -13.80 -13.78
CA GLU A 77 4.26 -13.50 -14.72
C GLU A 77 4.61 -14.70 -15.62
N GLN A 78 4.54 -15.93 -15.11
CA GLN A 78 4.71 -17.13 -15.94
C GLN A 78 3.57 -17.28 -16.96
N HIS A 79 2.32 -17.08 -16.55
CA HIS A 79 1.17 -17.12 -17.44
C HIS A 79 1.22 -16.00 -18.48
N GLN A 80 1.68 -14.80 -18.11
CA GLN A 80 1.85 -13.70 -19.06
C GLN A 80 2.92 -14.02 -20.11
N LYS A 81 4.06 -14.59 -19.71
CA LYS A 81 5.10 -15.03 -20.67
C LYS A 81 4.62 -16.16 -21.57
N PHE A 82 3.80 -17.07 -21.04
CA PHE A 82 3.17 -18.13 -21.82
C PHE A 82 2.19 -17.56 -22.85
N CYS A 83 1.32 -16.65 -22.43
CA CYS A 83 0.37 -15.96 -23.31
C CYS A 83 1.10 -15.12 -24.38
N GLN A 84 2.20 -14.45 -24.02
CA GLN A 84 2.99 -13.65 -24.95
C GLN A 84 3.73 -14.51 -25.98
N ARG A 85 4.28 -15.67 -25.58
CA ARG A 85 4.87 -16.66 -26.51
C ARG A 85 3.81 -17.31 -27.39
N GLY A 86 2.64 -17.62 -26.82
CA GLY A 86 1.48 -18.12 -27.56
C GLY A 86 0.99 -17.11 -28.59
N PHE A 87 0.95 -15.82 -28.24
CA PHE A 87 0.61 -14.74 -29.16
C PHE A 87 1.68 -14.51 -30.23
N ALA A 88 2.97 -14.62 -29.88
CA ALA A 88 4.07 -14.54 -30.83
C ALA A 88 4.07 -15.71 -31.84
N ASN A 89 3.66 -16.91 -31.41
CA ASN A 89 3.48 -18.08 -32.28
C ASN A 89 2.05 -18.17 -32.87
N LEU A 90 1.16 -17.21 -32.58
CA LEU A 90 -0.21 -17.20 -33.07
C LEU A 90 -0.33 -17.18 -34.60
N PRO A 91 0.48 -16.41 -35.37
CA PRO A 91 0.42 -16.49 -36.84
C PRO A 91 0.77 -17.90 -37.34
N GLU A 92 1.74 -18.57 -36.71
CA GLU A 92 2.14 -19.94 -37.09
C GLU A 92 1.07 -20.97 -36.73
N VAL A 93 0.45 -20.86 -35.55
CA VAL A 93 -0.62 -21.77 -35.10
C VAL A 93 -1.90 -21.59 -35.91
N LEU A 94 -2.26 -20.35 -36.24
CA LEU A 94 -3.43 -20.06 -37.09
C LEU A 94 -3.21 -20.56 -38.52
N GLU A 95 -2.01 -20.42 -39.07
CA GLU A 95 -1.65 -20.99 -40.38
C GLU A 95 -1.72 -22.52 -40.34
N ARG A 96 -1.15 -23.18 -39.31
CA ARG A 96 -1.26 -24.64 -39.15
C ARG A 96 -2.70 -25.13 -39.08
N ASN A 97 -3.55 -24.48 -38.27
CA ASN A 97 -4.97 -24.83 -38.15
C ASN A 97 -5.79 -24.49 -39.41
N ARG A 98 -5.34 -23.53 -40.23
CA ARG A 98 -5.93 -23.21 -41.53
C ARG A 98 -5.68 -24.31 -42.55
N TRP A 99 -4.50 -24.95 -42.52
CA TRP A 99 -4.21 -26.10 -43.37
C TRP A 99 -5.01 -27.34 -42.94
N ASP A 100 -5.10 -27.59 -41.63
CA ASP A 100 -5.83 -28.73 -41.08
C ASP A 100 -7.33 -28.70 -41.47
N ARG A 101 -7.96 -27.52 -41.43
CA ARG A 101 -9.33 -27.33 -41.90
C ARG A 101 -9.52 -27.50 -43.41
N ARG A 102 -8.46 -27.32 -44.21
CA ARG A 102 -8.51 -27.59 -45.66
C ARG A 102 -8.34 -29.07 -45.97
N THR A 103 -7.67 -29.84 -45.10
CA THR A 103 -7.47 -31.28 -45.29
C THR A 103 -8.64 -32.15 -44.82
N VAL A 104 -9.44 -31.71 -43.84
CA VAL A 104 -10.65 -32.47 -43.42
C VAL A 104 -11.91 -32.20 -44.25
N GLY A 105 -11.84 -31.28 -45.22
CA GLY A 105 -12.95 -30.92 -46.12
C GLY A 105 -12.82 -31.50 -47.54
N MET A 106 -11.85 -32.39 -47.77
CA MET A 106 -11.63 -33.16 -49.01
C MET A 106 -11.71 -34.64 -48.68
#